data_AF-A0A392MY77-F1
#
_entry.id   AF-A0A392MY77-F1
#
_cell.length_a   1.000
_cell.length_b   1.000
_cell.length_c   1.000
_cell.angle_alpha   90.00
_cell.angle_beta   90.00
_cell.angle_gamma   90.00
#
_symmetry.space_group_name_H-M   'P 1'
#
loop_
_entity.id
_entity.type
_entity.pdbx_description
1 polymer ?
#
loop_
_entity_poly.entity_id
_entity_poly.type
_entity_poly.pdbx_seq_one_letter_code
_entity_poly.pdbx_strand_id
1 'polypeptide(L)'
;MVELLQIRGSIPLLWQQIVDLTYKPKFELLKLEEHPRVLERHILDLRKKYGAVLAVDLVNKHGGEGRLCEKFGSTMQHVASDDVRYVHFDFHHVCGHVHFERLSILYDQISDFLERNG
;
A
#
# COMPACT_ATOMS: atom_id res chain seq x y z
N MET A 1 -10.98 -18.16 -18.87
CA MET A 1 -10.14 -16.96 -19.08
C MET A 1 -10.17 -16.25 -17.74
N VAL A 2 -9.04 -16.14 -17.05
CA VAL A 2 -8.97 -15.41 -15.77
C VAL A 2 -8.43 -14.03 -16.11
N GLU A 3 -9.23 -12.98 -15.89
CA GLU A 3 -8.82 -11.60 -16.15
C GLU A 3 -8.43 -10.96 -14.82
N LEU A 4 -7.16 -10.57 -14.69
CA LEU A 4 -6.63 -9.88 -13.52
C LEU A 4 -6.60 -8.37 -13.78
N LEU A 5 -7.32 -7.60 -12.96
CA LEU A 5 -7.23 -6.14 -12.96
C LEU A 5 -6.32 -5.66 -11.83
N GLN A 6 -5.31 -4.86 -12.16
CA GLN A 6 -4.43 -4.22 -11.19
C GLN A 6 -4.55 -2.69 -11.29
N ILE A 7 -4.67 -2.04 -10.14
CA ILE A 7 -4.66 -0.58 -10.01
C ILE A 7 -3.35 -0.12 -9.35
N ARG A 8 -2.85 1.06 -9.76
CA ARG A 8 -1.69 1.70 -9.15
C ARG A 8 -2.01 3.17 -8.87
N GLY A 9 -1.65 3.65 -7.69
CA GLY A 9 -1.85 5.03 -7.28
C GLY A 9 -0.88 5.46 -6.17
N SER A 10 -0.94 6.73 -5.80
CA SER A 10 -0.22 7.27 -4.65
C SER A 10 -0.82 6.75 -3.35
N ILE A 11 -0.02 6.76 -2.27
CA ILE A 11 -0.53 6.47 -0.92
C ILE A 11 -1.64 7.48 -0.57
N PRO A 12 -2.87 7.02 -0.29
CA PRO A 12 -4.05 7.88 -0.08
C PRO A 12 -4.08 8.48 1.33
N LEU A 13 -2.98 9.16 1.69
CA LEU A 13 -2.84 9.97 2.88
C LEU A 13 -2.61 11.43 2.48
N LEU A 14 -2.78 12.34 3.42
CA LEU A 14 -2.42 13.74 3.21
C LEU A 14 -0.93 13.91 3.51
N TRP A 15 -0.15 14.06 2.46
CA TRP A 15 1.28 14.31 2.53
C TRP A 15 1.72 15.24 1.41
N GLN A 16 2.83 15.92 1.62
CA GLN A 16 3.48 16.74 0.62
C GLN A 16 4.94 16.35 0.51
N GLN A 17 5.48 16.49 -0.69
CA GLN A 17 6.91 16.40 -0.95
C GLN A 17 7.26 17.63 -1.77
N ILE A 18 7.98 18.56 -1.14
CA ILE A 18 8.42 19.79 -1.81
C ILE A 18 9.58 19.42 -2.72
N VAL A 19 9.44 19.71 -4.01
CA VAL A 19 10.50 19.44 -4.99
C VAL A 19 11.61 20.46 -4.79
N ASP A 20 12.82 19.98 -4.54
CA ASP A 20 14.05 20.74 -4.46
C ASP A 20 15.14 20.08 -5.33
N LEU A 21 16.37 20.63 -5.32
CA LEU A 21 17.49 20.08 -6.10
C LEU A 21 18.12 18.84 -5.45
N THR A 22 17.56 18.33 -4.35
CA THR A 22 18.12 17.17 -3.64
C THR A 22 17.70 15.86 -4.31
N TYR A 23 18.59 14.87 -4.28
CA TYR A 23 18.35 13.55 -4.90
C TYR A 23 17.06 12.86 -4.41
N LYS A 24 16.74 13.01 -3.12
CA LYS A 24 15.49 12.52 -2.53
C LYS A 24 14.89 13.59 -1.62
N PRO A 25 13.95 14.41 -2.12
CA PRO A 25 13.31 15.44 -1.32
C PRO A 25 12.56 14.81 -0.14
N LYS A 26 12.52 15.51 0.98
CA LYS A 26 11.80 15.03 2.17
C LYS A 26 10.30 15.18 1.97
N PHE A 27 9.52 14.26 2.52
CA PHE A 27 8.08 14.41 2.61
C PHE A 27 7.65 14.75 4.03
N GLU A 28 6.49 15.38 4.11
CA GLU A 28 5.83 15.77 5.34
C GLU A 28 4.39 15.25 5.34
N LEU A 29 3.99 14.65 6.45
CA LEU A 29 2.61 14.26 6.67
C LEU A 29 1.83 15.48 7.15
N LEU A 30 0.69 15.75 6.51
CA LEU A 30 -0.18 16.87 6.81
C LEU A 30 -1.47 16.35 7.45
N LYS A 31 -2.08 17.12 8.36
CA LYS A 31 -3.43 16.86 8.91
C LYS A 31 -3.66 15.39 9.28
N LEU A 32 -2.83 14.89 10.20
CA LEU A 32 -2.79 13.47 10.61
C LEU A 32 -4.15 12.95 11.11
N GLU A 33 -4.97 13.84 11.66
CA GLU A 33 -6.33 13.60 12.13
C GLU A 33 -7.34 13.32 10.99
N GLU A 34 -7.09 13.83 9.78
CA GLU A 34 -7.96 13.60 8.61
C GLU A 34 -7.62 12.31 7.87
N HIS A 35 -6.46 11.70 8.14
CA HIS A 35 -5.97 10.50 7.44
C HIS A 35 -6.96 9.33 7.44
N PRO A 36 -7.59 8.93 8.57
CA PRO A 36 -8.54 7.82 8.58
C PRO A 36 -9.72 8.08 7.63
N ARG A 37 -10.27 9.30 7.66
CA ARG A 37 -11.42 9.69 6.84
C ARG A 37 -11.07 9.71 5.35
N VAL A 38 -9.91 10.25 4.98
CA VAL A 38 -9.45 10.29 3.58
C VAL A 38 -9.22 8.89 3.05
N LEU A 39 -8.56 8.04 3.84
CA LEU A 39 -8.26 6.67 3.48
C LEU A 39 -9.54 5.85 3.32
N GLU A 40 -10.43 5.90 4.31
CA GLU A 40 -11.72 5.20 4.30
C GLU A 40 -12.51 5.57 3.05
N ARG A 41 -12.59 6.87 2.74
CA ARG A 41 -13.28 7.32 1.53
C ARG A 41 -12.66 6.74 0.27
N HIS A 42 -11.34 6.77 0.16
CA HIS A 42 -10.62 6.24 -1.00
C HIS A 42 -10.88 4.74 -1.19
N ILE A 43 -10.74 3.94 -0.12
CA ILE A 43 -10.99 2.49 -0.16
C ILE A 43 -12.46 2.18 -0.48
N LEU A 44 -13.41 2.92 0.09
CA LEU A 44 -14.83 2.76 -0.25
C LEU A 44 -15.12 3.03 -1.73
N ASP A 45 -14.50 4.05 -2.31
CA ASP A 45 -14.66 4.36 -3.73
C ASP A 45 -14.03 3.27 -4.63
N LEU A 46 -12.90 2.68 -4.22
CA LEU A 46 -12.32 1.52 -4.90
C LEU A 46 -13.23 0.29 -4.80
N ARG A 47 -13.75 -0.02 -3.60
CA ARG A 47 -14.64 -1.16 -3.40
C ARG A 47 -15.91 -1.06 -4.23
N LYS A 48 -16.50 0.12 -4.31
CA LYS A 48 -17.71 0.35 -5.12
C LYS A 48 -17.48 0.12 -6.61
N LYS A 49 -16.26 0.37 -7.10
CA LYS A 49 -15.92 0.24 -8.52
C LYS A 49 -15.42 -1.14 -8.89
N TYR A 50 -14.66 -1.78 -8.00
CA TYR A 50 -13.87 -2.97 -8.30
C TYR A 50 -14.14 -4.16 -7.38
N GLY A 51 -14.98 -4.01 -6.35
CA GLY A 51 -15.31 -5.10 -5.42
C GLY A 51 -14.29 -5.24 -4.30
N ALA A 52 -13.76 -6.45 -4.09
CA ALA A 52 -12.76 -6.69 -3.07
C ALA A 52 -11.43 -6.02 -3.44
N VAL A 53 -10.76 -5.43 -2.45
CA VAL A 53 -9.54 -4.63 -2.66
C VAL A 53 -8.40 -5.20 -1.83
N LEU A 54 -7.31 -5.56 -2.51
CA LEU A 54 -6.03 -5.90 -1.90
C LEU A 54 -5.03 -4.76 -2.16
N ALA A 55 -4.66 -4.04 -1.11
CA ALA A 55 -3.63 -3.01 -1.16
C ALA A 55 -2.26 -3.62 -0.83
N VAL A 56 -1.35 -3.59 -1.80
CA VAL A 56 0.04 -4.03 -1.62
C VAL A 56 0.94 -2.81 -1.57
N ASP A 57 1.68 -2.67 -0.46
CA ASP A 57 2.65 -1.61 -0.24
C ASP A 57 4.07 -2.19 -0.28
N LEU A 58 4.85 -1.73 -1.27
CA LEU A 58 6.22 -2.19 -1.53
C LEU A 58 7.30 -1.26 -0.96
N VAL A 59 6.89 -0.23 -0.21
CA VAL A 59 7.78 0.81 0.31
C VAL A 59 8.76 0.23 1.33
N ASN A 60 10.01 0.70 1.28
CA ASN A 60 11.04 0.32 2.22
C ASN A 60 10.73 0.89 3.62
N LYS A 61 10.81 0.06 4.66
CA LYS A 61 10.63 0.52 6.05
C LYS A 61 11.76 1.41 6.52
N HIS A 62 12.94 1.30 5.92
CA HIS A 62 14.12 2.05 6.32
C HIS A 62 14.25 3.38 5.57
N GLY A 63 14.62 4.43 6.31
CA GLY A 63 14.86 5.77 5.77
C GLY A 63 13.64 6.68 5.85
N GLY A 64 13.63 7.72 5.02
CA GLY A 64 12.59 8.76 5.05
C GLY A 64 11.18 8.18 4.93
N GLU A 65 10.98 7.22 4.03
CA GLU A 65 9.68 6.64 3.67
C GLU A 65 9.04 5.75 4.73
N GLY A 66 9.82 5.28 5.71
CA GLY A 66 9.34 4.42 6.79
C GLY A 66 8.16 5.02 7.55
N ARG A 67 8.19 6.34 7.82
CA ARG A 67 7.09 7.03 8.51
C ARG A 67 5.79 7.07 7.70
N LEU A 68 5.88 7.19 6.38
CA LEU A 68 4.71 7.20 5.50
C LEU A 68 4.09 5.80 5.45
N CYS A 69 4.94 4.79 5.30
CA CYS A 69 4.54 3.38 5.32
C CYS A 69 3.89 3.00 6.66
N GLU A 70 4.53 3.35 7.78
CA GLU A 70 4.01 3.08 9.13
C GLU A 70 2.63 3.73 9.34
N LYS A 71 2.49 5.01 8.97
CA LYS A 71 1.21 5.72 9.08
C LYS A 71 0.14 5.13 8.16
N PHE A 72 0.51 4.73 6.95
CA PHE A 72 -0.42 4.09 6.02
C PHE A 72 -0.90 2.75 6.55
N GLY A 73 0.02 1.90 7.00
CA GLY A 73 -0.30 0.61 7.61
C GLY A 73 -1.17 0.75 8.85
N SER A 74 -0.86 1.68 9.76
CA SER A 74 -1.66 1.92 10.96
C SER A 74 -3.07 2.40 10.61
N THR A 75 -3.20 3.23 9.59
CA THR A 75 -4.50 3.77 9.16
C THR A 75 -5.32 2.71 8.42
N MET A 76 -4.67 1.82 7.65
CA MET A 76 -5.31 0.69 6.96
C MET A 76 -5.94 -0.31 7.95
N GLN A 77 -5.37 -0.47 9.14
CA GLN A 77 -5.97 -1.35 10.18
C GLN A 77 -7.39 -0.95 10.57
N HIS A 78 -7.74 0.34 10.45
CA HIS A 78 -9.09 0.83 10.77
C HIS A 78 -10.12 0.56 9.67
N VAL A 79 -9.67 0.28 8.44
CA VAL A 79 -10.55 0.03 7.28
C VAL A 79 -10.48 -1.43 6.81
N ALA A 80 -9.63 -2.24 7.45
CA ALA A 80 -9.49 -3.66 7.16
C ALA A 80 -10.82 -4.39 7.41
N SER A 81 -11.21 -5.22 6.45
CA SER A 81 -12.42 -6.04 6.49
C SER A 81 -12.22 -7.26 5.60
N ASP A 82 -13.18 -8.19 5.56
CA ASP A 82 -13.06 -9.40 4.74
C ASP A 82 -12.81 -9.11 3.25
N ASP A 83 -13.30 -7.98 2.74
CA ASP A 83 -13.13 -7.56 1.35
C ASP A 83 -12.04 -6.47 1.18
N VAL A 84 -11.32 -6.10 2.25
CA VAL A 84 -10.23 -5.11 2.22
C VAL A 84 -9.05 -5.63 2.99
N ARG A 85 -7.98 -5.94 2.26
CA ARG A 85 -6.73 -6.41 2.84
C ARG A 85 -5.58 -5.48 2.52
N TYR A 86 -4.71 -5.26 3.50
CA TYR A 86 -3.45 -4.55 3.34
C TYR A 86 -2.29 -5.50 3.57
N VAL A 87 -1.30 -5.46 2.67
CA VAL A 87 -0.05 -6.22 2.79
C VAL A 87 1.10 -5.26 2.57
N HIS A 88 1.94 -5.13 3.60
CA HIS A 88 3.24 -4.48 3.48
C HIS A 88 4.30 -5.52 3.13
N PHE A 89 5.10 -5.26 2.10
CA PHE A 89 6.18 -6.11 1.66
C PHE A 89 7.41 -5.27 1.37
N ASP A 90 8.42 -5.34 2.23
CA ASP A 90 9.67 -4.59 2.02
C ASP A 90 10.47 -5.20 0.87
N PHE A 91 10.22 -4.71 -0.35
CA PHE A 91 10.79 -5.28 -1.56
C PHE A 91 12.32 -5.21 -1.58
N HIS A 92 12.89 -4.10 -1.09
CA HIS A 92 14.34 -3.90 -1.10
C HIS A 92 15.05 -4.81 -0.10
N HIS A 93 14.44 -5.00 1.07
CA HIS A 93 14.98 -5.92 2.07
C HIS A 93 14.82 -7.39 1.64
N VAL A 94 13.65 -7.76 1.11
CA VAL A 94 13.32 -9.15 0.81
C VAL A 94 13.96 -9.61 -0.49
N CYS A 95 13.77 -8.89 -1.59
CA CYS A 95 14.22 -9.30 -2.93
C CYS A 95 15.63 -8.79 -3.27
N GLY A 96 16.08 -7.69 -2.65
CA GLY A 96 17.41 -7.13 -2.90
C GLY A 96 17.70 -6.92 -4.39
N HIS A 97 18.93 -7.18 -4.82
CA HIS A 97 19.34 -7.02 -6.22
C HIS A 97 19.16 -8.27 -7.08
N VAL A 98 18.95 -9.45 -6.48
CA VAL A 98 19.08 -10.74 -7.20
C VAL A 98 18.05 -11.81 -6.77
N HIS A 99 17.30 -11.61 -5.68
CA HIS A 99 16.43 -12.65 -5.11
C HIS A 99 14.96 -12.48 -5.50
N PHE A 100 14.69 -12.44 -6.81
CA PHE A 100 13.32 -12.35 -7.32
C PHE A 100 12.48 -13.59 -6.98
N GLU A 101 13.10 -14.74 -6.70
CA GLU A 101 12.39 -15.94 -6.23
C GLU A 101 11.60 -15.68 -4.94
N ARG A 102 12.00 -14.71 -4.13
CA ARG A 102 11.32 -14.35 -2.88
C ARG A 102 10.02 -13.57 -3.09
N LEU A 103 9.68 -13.21 -4.33
CA LEU A 103 8.33 -12.74 -4.67
C LEU A 103 7.27 -13.82 -4.42
N SER A 104 7.65 -15.10 -4.42
CA SER A 104 6.76 -16.18 -3.98
C SER A 104 6.19 -15.93 -2.58
N ILE A 105 6.97 -15.33 -1.67
CA ILE A 105 6.52 -14.99 -0.31
C ILE A 105 5.39 -13.96 -0.33
N LEU A 106 5.44 -13.00 -1.25
CA LEU A 106 4.35 -12.06 -1.43
C LEU A 106 3.13 -12.76 -2.02
N TYR A 107 3.35 -13.62 -3.02
CA TYR A 107 2.27 -14.39 -3.64
C TYR A 107 1.53 -15.26 -2.62
N ASP A 108 2.26 -16.01 -1.78
CA ASP A 108 1.70 -16.87 -0.74
C ASP A 108 0.90 -16.06 0.31
N GLN A 109 1.24 -14.78 0.54
CA GLN A 109 0.47 -13.92 1.44
C GLN A 109 -0.86 -13.46 0.82
N ILE A 110 -0.95 -13.37 -0.50
CA ILE A 110 -2.09 -12.79 -1.20
C ILE A 110 -2.95 -13.81 -1.94
N SER A 111 -2.43 -15.02 -2.22
CA SER A 111 -3.08 -16.07 -3.00
C SER A 111 -4.48 -16.37 -2.48
N ASP A 112 -4.63 -16.61 -1.18
CA ASP A 112 -5.92 -16.94 -0.57
C ASP A 112 -6.98 -15.85 -0.79
N PHE A 113 -6.56 -14.58 -0.77
CA PHE A 113 -7.46 -13.46 -1.01
C PHE A 113 -7.85 -13.38 -2.49
N LEU A 114 -6.91 -13.62 -3.40
CA LEU A 114 -7.14 -13.63 -4.84
C LEU A 114 -8.05 -14.78 -5.25
N GLU A 115 -7.86 -15.98 -4.69
CA GLU A 115 -8.68 -17.15 -4.99
C GLU A 115 -10.12 -16.99 -4.46
N ARG A 116 -10.29 -16.33 -3.32
CA ARG A 116 -11.61 -16.10 -2.72
C ARG A 116 -12.43 -15.02 -3.43
N ASN A 117 -11.76 -14.06 -4.09
CA ASN A 117 -12.39 -12.87 -4.67
C ASN A 117 -12.18 -12.72 -6.19
N GLY A 118 -11.56 -13.72 -6.84
CA GLY A 118 -11.27 -13.75 -8.28
C GLY A 118 -12.29 -14.51 -9.11
#